data_AF-A0A2Z3IY41-F1
#
_entry.id   AF-A0A2Z3IY41-F1
#
_cell.length_a   1.000
_cell.length_b   1.000
_cell.length_c   1.000
_cell.angle_alpha   90.00
_cell.angle_beta   90.00
_cell.angle_gamma   90.00
#
_symmetry.space_group_name_H-M   'P 1'
#
loop_
_entity.id
_entity.type
_entity.pdbx_description
1 polymer ?
#
loop_
_entity_poly.entity_id
_entity_poly.type
_entity_poly.pdbx_seq_one_letter_code
_entity_poly.pdbx_strand_id
1 'polypeptide(L)'
;MPVEGSSRRIDRYYARFPNHLRSELIARAVAIPESEPGFFERLRWPKDFMRMLDVNPETLWFDDLFLLAHSNNFKDVPEYRAGVRHIVARLAGQGRQVAVNYHPRERDPDWLALQSLGATLIPHAVPSEFVLLFSRRRLGAVYGDIGTALITAKWVLESVPIVSLMETLDVVDPALRRLFEVLGIDVR
;
A
#
# COMPACT_ATOMS: atom_id res chain seq x y z
N MET A 1 -7.99 -30.62 -19.19
CA MET A 1 -8.36 -29.33 -19.81
C MET A 1 -7.07 -28.53 -20.00
N PRO A 2 -6.79 -27.94 -21.18
CA PRO A 2 -5.67 -27.01 -21.30
C PRO A 2 -5.96 -25.79 -20.41
N VAL A 3 -5.03 -25.43 -19.53
CA VAL A 3 -5.17 -24.29 -18.63
C VAL A 3 -4.70 -23.03 -19.36
N GLU A 4 -5.55 -22.03 -19.50
CA GLU A 4 -5.14 -20.76 -20.12
C GLU A 4 -3.95 -20.14 -19.36
N GLY A 5 -2.95 -19.70 -20.12
CA GLY A 5 -1.69 -19.17 -19.59
C GLY A 5 -0.59 -20.19 -19.31
N SER A 6 -0.83 -21.51 -19.41
CA SER A 6 0.20 -22.56 -19.29
C SER A 6 0.90 -22.84 -20.63
N SER A 7 1.15 -21.79 -21.43
CA SER A 7 1.71 -21.95 -22.77
C SER A 7 3.04 -22.70 -22.70
N ARG A 8 3.17 -23.78 -23.48
CA ARG A 8 4.43 -24.51 -23.60
C ARG A 8 5.56 -23.65 -24.16
N ARG A 9 5.24 -22.48 -24.75
CA ARG A 9 6.19 -21.49 -25.28
C ARG A 9 6.73 -20.51 -24.23
N ILE A 10 6.30 -20.59 -22.96
CA ILE A 10 6.86 -19.79 -21.87
C ILE A 10 7.85 -20.65 -21.10
N ASP A 11 9.13 -20.30 -21.18
CA ASP A 11 10.21 -21.05 -20.53
C ASP A 11 10.33 -20.74 -19.04
N ARG A 12 10.02 -19.50 -18.64
CA ARG A 12 10.21 -19.00 -17.28
C ARG A 12 9.09 -18.03 -16.87
N TYR A 13 8.67 -18.10 -15.60
CA TYR A 13 7.76 -17.16 -14.96
C TYR A 13 8.48 -16.43 -13.85
N TYR A 14 8.70 -15.13 -14.00
CA TYR A 14 9.33 -14.32 -12.96
C TYR A 14 8.26 -13.86 -11.97
N ALA A 15 8.37 -14.28 -10.70
CA ALA A 15 7.41 -13.95 -9.66
C ALA A 15 8.09 -13.60 -8.33
N ARG A 16 7.53 -12.64 -7.60
CA ARG A 16 7.97 -12.29 -6.24
C ARG A 16 7.60 -13.36 -5.22
N PHE A 17 6.42 -13.95 -5.38
CA PHE A 17 5.92 -15.02 -4.53
C PHE A 17 5.76 -16.32 -5.34
N PRO A 18 6.87 -16.96 -5.75
CA PRO A 18 6.83 -18.12 -6.65
C PRO A 18 6.03 -19.29 -6.07
N ASN A 19 5.98 -19.43 -4.75
CA ASN A 19 5.23 -20.48 -4.05
C ASN A 19 3.71 -20.26 -4.03
N HIS A 20 3.23 -19.08 -4.43
CA HIS A 20 1.80 -18.77 -4.55
C HIS A 20 1.30 -18.83 -6.00
N LEU A 21 2.15 -19.24 -6.94
CA LEU A 21 1.73 -19.50 -8.31
C LEU A 21 0.90 -20.80 -8.39
N ARG A 22 0.12 -20.94 -9.46
CA ARG A 22 -0.56 -22.21 -9.76
C ARG A 22 0.46 -23.33 -9.92
N SER A 23 0.09 -24.54 -9.52
CA SER A 23 1.00 -25.69 -9.46
C SER A 23 1.67 -26.00 -10.80
N GLU A 24 0.99 -25.76 -11.92
CA GLU A 24 1.54 -25.99 -13.27
C GLU A 24 2.65 -24.99 -13.65
N LEU A 25 2.73 -23.87 -12.94
CA LEU A 25 3.69 -22.79 -13.21
C LEU A 25 4.91 -22.83 -12.26
N ILE A 26 4.77 -23.42 -11.07
CA ILE A 26 5.82 -23.47 -10.04
C ILE A 26 7.12 -24.07 -10.60
N ALA A 27 7.02 -25.13 -11.41
CA ALA A 27 8.18 -25.80 -12.01
C ALA A 27 9.03 -24.91 -12.94
N ARG A 28 8.46 -23.79 -13.42
CA ARG A 28 9.12 -22.80 -14.30
C ARG A 28 9.25 -21.45 -13.61
N ALA A 29 8.95 -21.36 -12.32
CA ALA A 29 9.01 -20.12 -11.58
C ALA A 29 10.46 -19.75 -11.28
N VAL A 30 10.81 -18.51 -11.62
CA VAL A 30 12.04 -17.87 -11.20
C VAL A 30 11.64 -16.84 -10.16
N ALA A 31 12.15 -17.01 -8.94
CA ALA A 31 12.02 -15.97 -7.93
C ALA A 31 12.65 -14.69 -8.50
N ILE A 32 11.85 -13.62 -8.61
CA ILE A 32 12.42 -12.30 -8.77
C ILE A 32 13.20 -12.05 -7.49
N PRO A 33 14.52 -11.75 -7.57
CA PRO A 33 15.29 -11.36 -6.41
C PRO A 33 14.54 -10.29 -5.64
N GLU A 34 14.83 -10.16 -4.35
CA GLU A 34 14.40 -8.99 -3.60
C GLU A 34 14.63 -7.76 -4.46
N SER A 35 13.58 -6.94 -4.62
CA SER A 35 13.79 -5.62 -5.20
C SER A 35 15.00 -5.06 -4.47
N GLU A 36 15.94 -4.49 -5.19
CA GLU A 36 16.93 -3.64 -4.57
C GLU A 36 16.25 -2.26 -4.56
N PRO A 37 15.53 -1.81 -3.50
CA PRO A 37 14.95 -0.47 -3.51
C PRO A 37 15.98 0.61 -3.86
N GLY A 38 17.27 0.33 -3.60
CA GLY A 38 18.40 1.13 -4.05
C GLY A 38 18.40 1.41 -5.56
N PHE A 39 17.91 0.48 -6.41
CA PHE A 39 17.75 0.71 -7.84
C PHE A 39 16.84 1.91 -8.13
N PHE A 40 15.66 1.97 -7.50
CA PHE A 40 14.73 3.09 -7.70
C PHE A 40 15.25 4.38 -7.07
N GLU A 41 15.96 4.30 -5.94
CA GLU A 41 16.63 5.46 -5.31
C GLU A 41 17.74 6.07 -6.19
N ARG A 42 18.37 5.27 -7.07
CA ARG A 42 19.38 5.71 -8.05
C ARG A 42 18.78 6.40 -9.27
N LEU A 43 17.51 6.17 -9.57
CA LEU A 43 16.84 6.85 -10.69
C LEU A 43 16.57 8.31 -10.30
N ARG A 44 16.86 9.23 -11.22
CA ARG A 44 16.61 10.67 -10.99
C ARG A 44 15.13 11.04 -11.13
N TRP A 45 14.48 10.49 -12.15
CA TRP A 45 13.13 10.91 -12.54
C TRP A 45 12.05 10.72 -11.46
N PRO A 46 12.06 9.69 -10.58
CA PRO A 46 11.04 9.59 -9.54
C PRO A 46 11.13 10.74 -8.54
N LYS A 47 12.37 11.14 -8.17
CA LYS A 47 12.60 12.28 -7.28
C LYS A 47 12.20 13.59 -7.93
N ASP A 48 12.56 13.77 -9.20
CA ASP A 48 12.20 14.97 -9.96
C ASP A 48 10.68 15.08 -10.11
N PHE A 49 9.99 13.97 -10.39
CA PHE A 49 8.53 13.91 -10.44
C PHE A 49 7.88 14.29 -9.10
N MET A 50 8.36 13.77 -7.97
CA MET A 50 7.84 14.14 -6.66
C MET A 50 8.03 15.62 -6.34
N ARG A 51 9.19 16.19 -6.70
CA ARG A 51 9.44 17.63 -6.53
C ARG A 51 8.56 18.50 -7.41
N MET A 52 8.19 18.04 -8.60
CA MET A 52 7.19 18.72 -9.46
C MET A 52 5.80 18.76 -8.82
N LEU A 53 5.54 17.87 -7.85
CA LEU A 53 4.31 17.82 -7.05
C LEU A 53 4.50 18.43 -5.66
N ASP A 54 5.55 19.25 -5.47
CA ASP A 54 5.91 19.90 -4.21
C ASP A 54 6.19 18.92 -3.04
N VAL A 55 6.54 17.67 -3.35
CA VAL A 55 6.96 16.66 -2.37
C VAL A 55 8.46 16.45 -2.44
N ASN A 56 9.14 16.72 -1.33
CA ASN A 56 10.57 16.45 -1.21
C ASN A 56 10.79 15.00 -0.73
N PRO A 57 11.30 14.10 -1.60
CA PRO A 57 11.50 12.69 -1.24
C PRO A 57 12.57 12.50 -0.16
N GLU A 58 13.54 13.42 -0.05
CA GLU A 58 14.59 13.34 0.97
C GLU A 58 14.09 13.65 2.39
N THR A 59 12.94 14.33 2.50
CA THR A 59 12.31 14.67 3.79
C THR A 59 11.01 13.92 4.01
N LEU A 60 10.74 12.87 3.22
CA LEU A 60 9.54 12.08 3.36
C LEU A 60 9.73 11.02 4.45
N TRP A 61 9.29 11.35 5.67
CA TRP A 61 9.32 10.43 6.81
C TRP A 61 8.04 10.60 7.64
N PHE A 62 7.57 9.49 8.21
CA PHE A 62 6.38 9.41 9.04
C PHE A 62 6.40 8.06 9.79
N ASP A 63 5.76 8.01 10.95
CA ASP A 63 5.65 6.80 11.77
C ASP A 63 4.61 5.84 11.18
N ASP A 64 3.51 6.39 10.64
CA ASP A 64 2.38 5.63 10.10
C ASP A 64 2.00 6.16 8.73
N LEU A 65 1.73 5.27 7.78
CA LEU A 65 1.18 5.59 6.47
C LEU A 65 -0.18 4.93 6.26
N PHE A 66 -1.17 5.72 5.89
CA PHE A 66 -2.48 5.23 5.46
C PHE A 66 -2.55 5.21 3.94
N LEU A 67 -2.74 4.03 3.36
CA LEU A 67 -3.06 3.81 1.94
C LEU A 67 -4.55 3.49 1.84
N LEU A 68 -5.33 4.49 1.43
CA LEU A 68 -6.79 4.40 1.46
C LEU A 68 -7.35 4.23 0.04
N ALA A 69 -8.30 3.31 -0.12
CA ALA A 69 -8.98 3.11 -1.38
C ALA A 69 -9.87 4.31 -1.74
N HIS A 70 -10.38 4.28 -2.96
CA HIS A 70 -11.20 5.35 -3.51
C HIS A 70 -12.51 5.52 -2.75
N SER A 71 -12.92 6.76 -2.48
CA SER A 71 -14.13 7.11 -1.72
C SER A 71 -15.40 6.38 -2.18
N ASN A 72 -15.59 6.16 -3.49
CA ASN A 72 -16.73 5.39 -4.01
C ASN A 72 -16.93 4.00 -3.40
N ASN A 73 -15.91 3.38 -2.81
CA ASN A 73 -16.06 2.10 -2.13
C ASN A 73 -16.79 2.24 -0.79
N PHE A 74 -16.73 3.43 -0.15
CA PHE A 74 -17.10 3.61 1.26
C PHE A 74 -17.88 4.88 1.58
N LYS A 75 -18.16 5.74 0.58
CA LYS A 75 -18.87 7.02 0.80
C LYS A 75 -20.24 6.85 1.44
N ASP A 76 -20.86 5.69 1.25
CA ASP A 76 -22.18 5.31 1.79
C ASP A 76 -22.05 4.47 3.09
N VAL A 77 -20.85 4.38 3.66
CA VAL A 77 -20.54 3.67 4.92
C VAL A 77 -20.05 4.68 5.96
N PRO A 78 -20.94 5.34 6.72
CA PRO A 78 -20.57 6.35 7.72
C PRO A 78 -19.56 5.84 8.76
N GLU A 79 -19.68 4.57 9.14
CA GLU A 79 -18.84 3.88 10.10
C GLU A 79 -17.38 3.81 9.63
N TYR A 80 -17.15 3.62 8.33
CA TYR A 80 -15.81 3.65 7.73
C TYR A 80 -15.16 5.01 7.98
N ARG A 81 -15.88 6.10 7.66
CA ARG A 81 -15.37 7.46 7.86
C ARG A 81 -15.09 7.73 9.34
N ALA A 82 -15.99 7.33 10.23
CA ALA A 82 -15.81 7.49 11.66
C ALA A 82 -14.60 6.69 12.19
N GLY A 83 -14.45 5.44 11.74
CA GLY A 83 -13.38 4.53 12.14
C GLY A 83 -12.00 5.03 11.72
N VAL A 84 -11.82 5.37 10.43
CA VAL A 84 -10.53 5.90 9.94
C VAL A 84 -10.17 7.19 10.67
N ARG A 85 -11.11 8.12 10.81
CA ARG A 85 -10.90 9.38 11.55
C ARG A 85 -10.49 9.12 12.99
N HIS A 86 -11.15 8.21 13.68
CA HIS A 86 -10.84 7.86 15.07
C HIS A 86 -9.41 7.31 15.20
N ILE A 87 -9.02 6.38 14.33
CA ILE A 87 -7.69 5.76 14.36
C ILE A 87 -6.61 6.81 14.09
N VAL A 88 -6.78 7.64 13.06
CA VAL A 88 -5.82 8.71 12.72
C VAL A 88 -5.69 9.72 13.85
N ALA A 89 -6.81 10.21 14.40
CA ALA A 89 -6.80 11.15 15.51
C ALA A 89 -6.10 10.57 16.75
N ARG A 90 -6.29 9.28 17.03
CA ARG A 90 -5.64 8.59 18.16
C ARG A 90 -4.13 8.51 17.96
N LEU A 91 -3.66 8.10 16.77
CA LEU A 91 -2.23 7.99 16.47
C LEU A 91 -1.55 9.37 16.49
N ALA A 92 -2.15 10.37 15.86
CA ALA A 92 -1.66 11.74 15.87
C ALA A 92 -1.64 12.33 17.30
N GLY A 93 -2.69 12.06 18.10
CA GLY A 93 -2.77 12.46 19.51
C GLY A 93 -1.72 11.81 20.42
N GLN A 94 -1.12 10.70 19.99
CA GLN A 94 0.05 10.07 20.64
C GLN A 94 1.38 10.70 20.21
N GLY A 95 1.35 11.77 19.42
CA GLY A 95 2.53 12.43 18.88
C GLY A 95 3.16 11.71 17.68
N ARG A 96 2.48 10.70 17.12
CA ARG A 96 2.97 9.96 15.94
C ARG A 96 2.77 10.81 14.69
N GLN A 97 3.74 10.74 13.79
CA GLN A 97 3.62 11.36 12.47
C GLN A 97 2.83 10.47 11.55
N VAL A 98 1.58 10.86 11.28
CA VAL A 98 0.67 10.13 10.41
C VAL A 98 0.66 10.78 9.03
N ALA A 99 0.94 9.99 8.00
CA ALA A 99 0.78 10.37 6.60
C ALA A 99 -0.39 9.63 5.97
N VAL A 100 -1.05 10.27 5.01
CA VAL A 100 -2.15 9.68 4.24
C VAL A 100 -1.87 9.85 2.76
N ASN A 101 -1.96 8.77 2.00
CA ASN A 101 -1.95 8.80 0.54
C ASN A 101 -3.28 8.19 0.05
N TYR A 102 -4.15 9.06 -0.46
CA TYR A 102 -5.42 8.68 -1.05
C TYR A 102 -5.24 8.09 -2.45
N HIS A 103 -6.24 7.33 -2.89
CA HIS A 103 -6.29 6.77 -4.24
C HIS A 103 -6.15 7.85 -5.33
N PRO A 104 -5.38 7.65 -6.42
CA PRO A 104 -5.12 8.68 -7.46
C PRO A 104 -6.34 9.22 -8.20
N ARG A 105 -7.46 8.49 -8.13
CA ARG A 105 -8.76 8.90 -8.73
C ARG A 105 -9.61 9.77 -7.81
N GLU A 106 -9.18 9.98 -6.58
CA GLU A 106 -9.92 10.77 -5.61
C GLU A 106 -10.01 12.22 -6.07
N ARG A 107 -11.20 12.82 -5.94
CA ARG A 107 -11.43 14.21 -6.36
C ARG A 107 -11.29 15.19 -5.21
N ASP A 108 -11.74 14.78 -4.03
CA ASP A 108 -11.58 15.56 -2.81
C ASP A 108 -10.24 15.16 -2.16
N PRO A 109 -9.25 16.07 -2.12
CA PRO A 109 -7.92 15.75 -1.61
C PRO A 109 -7.92 15.36 -0.12
N ASP A 110 -8.97 15.66 0.63
CA ASP A 110 -9.13 15.24 2.02
C ASP A 110 -10.58 14.84 2.36
N TRP A 111 -11.15 13.90 1.61
CA TRP A 111 -12.56 13.51 1.77
C TRP A 111 -12.94 12.99 3.18
N LEU A 112 -11.96 12.51 3.94
CA LEU A 112 -12.12 12.08 5.33
C LEU A 112 -11.81 13.19 6.35
N ALA A 113 -11.38 14.38 5.91
CA ALA A 113 -10.95 15.51 6.73
C ALA A 113 -9.88 15.14 7.78
N LEU A 114 -8.89 14.34 7.36
CA LEU A 114 -7.84 13.80 8.22
C LEU A 114 -6.75 14.82 8.53
N GLN A 115 -6.56 15.84 7.68
CA GLN A 115 -5.59 16.90 7.94
C GLN A 115 -5.93 17.65 9.23
N SER A 116 -7.22 17.91 9.45
CA SER A 116 -7.74 18.54 10.68
C SER A 116 -7.48 17.71 11.95
N LEU A 117 -7.14 16.42 11.81
CA LEU A 117 -6.85 15.49 12.89
C LEU A 117 -5.35 15.28 13.12
N GLY A 118 -4.50 16.05 12.43
CA GLY A 118 -3.05 15.98 12.58
C GLY A 118 -2.33 15.10 11.55
N ALA A 119 -3.02 14.60 10.53
CA ALA A 119 -2.38 13.87 9.44
C ALA A 119 -1.74 14.81 8.42
N THR A 120 -0.62 14.37 7.84
CA THR A 120 -0.01 14.98 6.66
C THR A 120 -0.54 14.30 5.41
N LEU A 121 -1.16 15.08 4.51
CA LEU A 121 -1.65 14.54 3.25
C LEU A 121 -0.54 14.54 2.21
N ILE A 122 -0.33 13.39 1.60
CA ILE A 122 0.52 13.25 0.42
C ILE A 122 -0.37 13.48 -0.80
N PRO A 123 0.00 14.37 -1.74
CA PRO A 123 -0.75 14.58 -2.97
C PRO A 123 -1.06 13.24 -3.65
N HIS A 124 -2.33 12.97 -3.95
CA HIS A 124 -2.77 11.71 -4.56
C HIS A 124 -2.19 11.49 -5.97
N ALA A 125 -1.64 12.53 -6.60
CA ALA A 125 -0.88 12.45 -7.83
C ALA A 125 0.49 11.76 -7.66
N VAL A 126 1.01 11.66 -6.43
CA VAL A 126 2.22 10.88 -6.12
C VAL A 126 1.82 9.39 -6.05
N PRO A 127 2.42 8.51 -6.87
CA PRO A 127 2.20 7.08 -6.77
C PRO A 127 2.55 6.55 -5.38
N SER A 128 1.70 5.68 -4.83
CA SER A 128 1.95 5.06 -3.53
C SER A 128 3.27 4.31 -3.50
N GLU A 129 3.71 3.72 -4.62
CA GLU A 129 5.02 3.08 -4.77
C GLU A 129 6.17 4.03 -4.42
N PHE A 130 6.11 5.30 -4.83
CA PHE A 130 7.16 6.27 -4.55
C PHE A 130 7.13 6.67 -3.08
N VAL A 131 5.94 6.86 -2.52
CA VAL A 131 5.78 7.10 -1.08
C VAL A 131 6.44 5.99 -0.28
N LEU A 132 6.14 4.73 -0.61
CA LEU A 132 6.71 3.55 0.05
C LEU A 132 8.25 3.51 -0.10
N LEU A 133 8.76 3.67 -1.33
CA LEU A 133 10.19 3.60 -1.62
C LEU A 133 11.00 4.67 -0.88
N PHE A 134 10.53 5.92 -0.85
CA PHE A 134 11.28 7.03 -0.25
C PHE A 134 11.10 7.16 1.26
N SER A 135 10.02 6.62 1.83
CA SER A 135 9.79 6.59 3.30
C SER A 135 10.32 5.35 4.01
N ARG A 136 10.65 4.27 3.27
CA ARG A 136 10.95 2.93 3.81
C ARG A 136 11.93 2.87 4.98
N ARG A 137 12.88 3.80 5.07
CA ARG A 137 13.95 3.78 6.09
C ARG A 137 13.49 4.26 7.47
N ARG A 138 12.35 4.95 7.54
CA ARG A 138 11.83 5.57 8.77
C ARG A 138 10.37 5.25 9.03
N LEU A 139 9.76 4.43 8.17
CA LEU A 139 8.37 4.06 8.27
C LEU A 139 8.16 3.00 9.35
N GLY A 140 7.30 3.30 10.33
CA GLY A 140 6.98 2.40 11.43
C GLY A 140 5.90 1.37 11.09
N ALA A 141 4.84 1.77 10.38
CA ALA A 141 3.77 0.88 9.94
C ALA A 141 3.02 1.43 8.71
N VAL A 142 2.40 0.53 7.94
CA VAL A 142 1.43 0.87 6.88
C VAL A 142 0.07 0.32 7.28
N TYR A 143 -0.95 1.17 7.17
CA TYR A 143 -2.35 0.83 7.34
C TYR A 143 -3.08 1.01 6.02
N GLY A 144 -4.10 0.21 5.79
CA GLY A 144 -5.04 0.42 4.70
C GLY A 144 -6.32 -0.36 4.93
N ASP A 145 -7.19 -0.32 3.94
CA ASP A 145 -8.49 -0.98 3.94
C ASP A 145 -8.40 -2.29 3.12
N ILE A 146 -9.20 -2.38 2.05
CA ILE A 146 -9.20 -3.45 1.04
C ILE A 146 -8.30 -3.11 -0.17
N GLY A 147 -7.58 -1.99 -0.14
CA GLY A 147 -6.74 -1.54 -1.24
C GLY A 147 -5.60 -2.51 -1.57
N THR A 148 -5.43 -2.83 -2.86
CA THR A 148 -4.31 -3.64 -3.36
C THR A 148 -2.95 -2.98 -3.15
N ALA A 149 -2.92 -1.68 -2.83
CA ALA A 149 -1.71 -0.97 -2.43
C ALA A 149 -1.02 -1.60 -1.20
N LEU A 150 -1.75 -2.34 -0.34
CA LEU A 150 -1.15 -3.12 0.75
C LEU A 150 -0.32 -4.31 0.26
N ILE A 151 -0.69 -4.92 -0.86
CA ILE A 151 0.10 -5.97 -1.51
C ILE A 151 1.41 -5.38 -2.02
N THR A 152 1.35 -4.21 -2.65
CA THR A 152 2.54 -3.45 -3.08
C THR A 152 3.40 -3.05 -1.89
N ALA A 153 2.80 -2.57 -0.81
CA ALA A 153 3.54 -2.23 0.42
C ALA A 153 4.26 -3.46 0.98
N LYS A 154 3.61 -4.62 1.04
CA LYS A 154 4.24 -5.87 1.47
C LYS A 154 5.38 -6.32 0.56
N TRP A 155 5.28 -6.05 -0.74
CA TRP A 155 6.37 -6.31 -1.67
C TRP A 155 7.56 -5.39 -1.38
N VAL A 156 7.33 -4.09 -1.27
CA VAL A 156 8.39 -3.06 -1.16
C VAL A 156 9.01 -3.01 0.24
N LEU A 157 8.24 -3.28 1.29
CA LEU A 157 8.62 -3.09 2.69
C LEU A 157 8.65 -4.43 3.44
N GLU A 158 9.82 -5.05 3.51
CA GLU A 158 9.96 -6.39 4.08
C GLU A 158 9.81 -6.43 5.61
N SER A 159 10.34 -5.42 6.31
CA SER A 159 10.39 -5.38 7.78
C SER A 159 9.32 -4.48 8.41
N VAL A 160 8.56 -3.72 7.59
CA VAL A 160 7.55 -2.79 8.10
C VAL A 160 6.24 -3.56 8.29
N PRO A 161 5.61 -3.50 9.47
CA PRO A 161 4.26 -3.99 9.69
C PRO A 161 3.27 -3.40 8.68
N ILE A 162 2.55 -4.29 7.98
CA ILE A 162 1.48 -3.92 7.05
C ILE A 162 0.18 -4.44 7.65
N VAL A 163 -0.79 -3.55 7.87
CA VAL A 163 -2.06 -3.83 8.54
C VAL A 163 -3.22 -3.44 7.63
N SER A 164 -4.11 -4.38 7.36
CA SER A 164 -5.44 -4.08 6.83
C SER A 164 -6.41 -3.90 7.98
N LEU A 165 -7.17 -2.81 7.95
CA LEU A 165 -8.20 -2.46 8.92
C LEU A 165 -9.59 -2.93 8.47
N MET A 166 -9.68 -3.89 7.55
CA MET A 166 -10.95 -4.25 6.92
C MET A 166 -12.00 -4.81 7.88
N GLU A 167 -11.62 -5.49 8.96
CA GLU A 167 -12.58 -6.00 9.95
C GLU A 167 -12.94 -4.88 10.94
N THR A 168 -11.97 -4.07 11.36
CA THR A 168 -12.17 -2.89 12.22
C THR A 168 -13.11 -1.88 11.58
N LEU A 169 -13.07 -1.75 10.26
CA LEU A 169 -13.87 -0.80 9.48
C LEU A 169 -15.15 -1.43 8.89
N ASP A 170 -15.43 -2.70 9.18
CA ASP A 170 -16.59 -3.45 8.66
C ASP A 170 -16.70 -3.46 7.13
N VAL A 171 -15.56 -3.64 6.44
CA VAL A 171 -15.43 -3.66 4.97
C VAL A 171 -14.82 -4.97 4.47
N VAL A 172 -15.38 -6.08 4.94
CA VAL A 172 -14.79 -7.42 4.78
C VAL A 172 -14.98 -7.99 3.36
N ASP A 173 -13.88 -8.42 2.75
CA ASP A 173 -13.86 -9.29 1.56
C ASP A 173 -13.16 -10.61 1.93
N PRO A 174 -13.87 -11.75 1.99
CA PRO A 174 -13.27 -13.03 2.41
C PRO A 174 -12.15 -13.54 1.50
N ALA A 175 -12.19 -13.22 0.19
CA ALA A 175 -11.15 -13.64 -0.73
C ALA A 175 -9.88 -12.79 -0.53
N LEU A 176 -10.06 -11.47 -0.38
CA LEU A 176 -8.95 -10.56 -0.13
C LEU A 176 -8.33 -10.77 1.25
N ARG A 177 -9.16 -11.01 2.28
CA ARG A 177 -8.72 -11.37 3.64
C ARG A 177 -7.75 -12.56 3.60
N ARG A 178 -8.16 -13.65 2.94
CA ARG A 178 -7.31 -14.84 2.76
C ARG A 178 -6.01 -14.51 2.04
N LEU A 179 -6.06 -13.68 1.00
CA LEU A 179 -4.87 -13.26 0.28
C LEU A 179 -3.91 -12.47 1.19
N PHE A 180 -4.43 -11.53 1.97
CA PHE A 180 -3.64 -10.73 2.91
C PHE A 180 -2.97 -11.59 3.98
N GLU A 181 -3.72 -12.52 4.59
CA GLU A 181 -3.17 -13.48 5.56
C GLU A 181 -2.04 -14.32 4.95
N VAL A 182 -2.23 -14.85 3.73
CA VAL A 182 -1.21 -15.63 3.00
C VAL A 182 0.05 -14.81 2.72
N LEU A 183 -0.11 -13.52 2.43
CA LEU A 183 1.01 -12.60 2.20
C LEU A 183 1.64 -12.08 3.49
N GLY A 184 1.12 -12.45 4.67
CA GLY A 184 1.60 -11.96 5.96
C GLY A 184 1.33 -10.47 6.18
N ILE A 185 0.17 -10.00 5.69
CA ILE A 185 -0.45 -8.73 6.07
C ILE A 185 -1.37 -9.02 7.25
N ASP A 186 -1.23 -8.25 8.32
CA ASP A 186 -2.07 -8.38 9.52
C ASP A 186 -3.47 -7.86 9.23
N VAL A 187 -4.51 -8.63 9.50
CA VAL A 187 -5.91 -8.26 9.22
C VAL A 187 -6.61 -8.02 10.54
N ARG A 188 -7.19 -6.83 10.70
CA ARG A 188 -7.85 -6.35 11.91
C ARG A 188 -9.13 -5.63 11.62
#